data_AF-A0A1G3Y2L2-F1
#
_entry.id   AF-A0A1G3Y2L2-F1
#
_cell.length_a   1.000
_cell.length_b   1.000
_cell.length_c   1.000
_cell.angle_alpha   90.00
_cell.angle_beta   90.00
_cell.angle_gamma   90.00
#
_symmetry.space_group_name_H-M   'P 1'
#
loop_
_entity.id
_entity.type
_entity.pdbx_description
1 polymer ?
#
loop_
_entity_poly.entity_id
_entity_poly.type
_entity_poly.pdbx_seq_one_letter_code
_entity_poly.pdbx_strand_id
1 'polypeptide(L)'
;MVGAEKLHESIAGEFREKFGLELLEGYGCTEMGPVVSVNTPDIVHGNIRQKGNKQGTAGHPIPGVAVKVVDVDTGEDLPYGKEGILLAKGPGQMMGYLVQSELPISHRLTKEHENPLCHPELVSGSLGKGIPKQVRDDRDNGRYAVFSSEIIKDGWYITGDIASIDSDGFITIKDRLSRFSSNLDNNLNNS
;
A
#
# COMPACT_ATOMS: atom_id res chain seq x y z
N MET A 1 -1.86 -16.79 11.82
CA MET A 1 -1.40 -15.78 10.86
C MET A 1 -0.72 -14.68 11.65
N VAL A 2 0.43 -14.22 11.20
CA VAL A 2 1.22 -13.13 11.79
C VAL A 2 1.53 -12.10 10.72
N GLY A 3 1.79 -10.85 11.10
CA GLY A 3 2.08 -9.77 10.17
C GLY A 3 2.54 -8.52 10.92
N ALA A 4 2.46 -7.36 10.27
CA ALA A 4 2.93 -6.04 10.73
C ALA A 4 4.46 -5.89 10.82
N GLU A 5 5.19 -6.93 11.22
CA GLU A 5 6.65 -6.95 11.22
C GLU A 5 7.19 -8.25 10.60
N LYS A 6 8.44 -8.22 10.14
CA LYS A 6 9.12 -9.38 9.58
C LYS A 6 9.29 -10.46 10.65
N LEU A 7 8.85 -11.69 10.39
CA LEU A 7 9.04 -12.78 11.32
C LEU A 7 10.50 -13.26 11.27
N HIS A 8 11.14 -13.35 12.43
CA HIS A 8 12.46 -13.94 12.53
C HIS A 8 12.37 -15.47 12.49
N GLU A 9 13.21 -16.12 11.69
CA GLU A 9 13.17 -17.57 11.47
C GLU A 9 13.35 -18.38 12.76
N SER A 10 14.18 -17.90 13.69
CA SER A 10 14.36 -18.56 14.99
C SER A 10 13.08 -18.59 15.81
N ILE A 11 12.29 -17.50 15.80
CA ILE A 11 11.01 -17.42 16.51
C ILE A 11 9.99 -18.36 15.87
N ALA A 12 9.97 -18.43 14.53
CA ALA A 12 9.11 -19.35 13.80
C ALA A 12 9.43 -20.82 14.13
N GLY A 13 10.73 -21.16 14.18
CA GLY A 13 11.22 -22.49 14.57
C GLY A 13 10.83 -22.85 16.00
N GLU A 14 11.15 -22.00 16.97
CA GLU A 14 10.83 -22.21 18.38
C GLU A 14 9.31 -22.35 18.63
N PHE A 15 8.49 -21.54 17.95
CA PHE A 15 7.04 -21.62 18.06
C PHE A 15 6.50 -22.95 17.52
N ARG A 16 7.05 -23.40 16.38
CA ARG A 16 6.69 -24.69 15.79
C ARG A 16 7.09 -25.85 16.70
N GLU A 17 8.29 -25.82 17.27
CA GLU A 17 8.76 -26.87 18.19
C GLU A 17 7.91 -26.93 19.45
N LYS A 18 7.56 -25.78 20.01
CA LYS A 18 6.82 -25.70 21.27
C LYS A 18 5.34 -26.04 21.13
N PHE A 19 4.71 -25.66 20.02
CA PHE A 19 3.25 -25.74 19.86
C PHE A 19 2.79 -26.64 18.70
N GLY A 20 3.69 -27.12 17.84
CA GLY A 20 3.36 -27.94 16.67
C GLY A 20 2.63 -27.17 15.57
N LEU A 21 2.58 -25.84 15.64
CA LEU A 21 1.83 -24.98 14.73
C LEU A 21 2.77 -24.21 13.81
N GLU A 22 2.38 -24.11 12.54
CA GLU A 22 3.12 -23.34 11.54
C GLU A 22 2.62 -21.89 11.52
N LEU A 23 3.54 -20.94 11.68
CA LEU A 23 3.23 -19.52 11.55
C LEU A 23 3.19 -19.16 10.06
N LEU A 24 2.12 -18.46 9.68
CA LEU A 24 1.91 -17.98 8.32
C LEU A 24 2.00 -16.47 8.33
N GLU A 25 3.04 -15.95 7.68
CA GLU A 25 3.29 -14.50 7.54
C GLU A 25 2.38 -13.89 6.47
N GLY A 26 1.87 -12.70 6.74
CA GLY A 26 1.20 -11.85 5.76
C GLY A 26 1.69 -10.42 5.82
N TYR A 27 1.49 -9.71 4.73
CA TYR A 27 1.81 -8.30 4.60
C TYR A 27 0.53 -7.52 4.26
N GLY A 28 0.48 -6.29 4.76
CA GLY A 28 -0.50 -5.33 4.31
C GLY A 28 -0.31 -4.00 5.01
N CYS A 29 -1.09 -3.02 4.55
CA CYS A 29 -1.10 -1.67 5.05
C CYS A 29 -2.55 -1.20 5.17
N THR A 30 -2.76 -0.18 6.00
CA THR A 30 -4.09 0.41 6.22
C THR A 30 -4.75 0.89 4.94
N GLU A 31 -3.94 1.33 3.98
CA GLU A 31 -4.35 1.94 2.73
C GLU A 31 -4.82 0.94 1.67
N MET A 32 -4.66 -0.37 1.91
CA MET A 32 -5.07 -1.44 0.99
C MET A 32 -6.15 -2.37 1.56
N GLY A 33 -6.75 -2.02 2.72
CA GLY A 33 -7.71 -2.86 3.42
C GLY A 33 -7.01 -4.12 3.94
N PRO A 34 -6.74 -4.17 5.25
CA PRO A 34 -5.42 -4.30 5.91
C PRO A 34 -4.45 -5.41 5.45
N VAL A 35 -4.85 -6.30 4.54
CA VAL A 35 -4.06 -7.44 4.05
C VAL A 35 -3.89 -7.32 2.53
N VAL A 36 -2.64 -7.35 2.08
CA VAL A 36 -2.25 -7.33 0.66
C VAL A 36 -1.85 -8.74 0.20
N SER A 37 -1.08 -9.45 1.02
CA SER A 37 -0.59 -10.79 0.72
C SER A 37 -0.48 -11.66 1.96
N VAL A 38 -0.53 -12.98 1.79
CA VAL A 38 -0.44 -13.92 2.90
C VAL A 38 0.10 -15.28 2.48
N ASN A 39 0.93 -15.89 3.31
CA ASN A 39 1.25 -17.30 3.20
C ASN A 39 0.03 -18.13 3.60
N THR A 40 -0.26 -19.18 2.85
CA THR A 40 -1.36 -20.11 3.12
C THR A 40 -0.81 -21.52 3.28
N PRO A 41 -1.51 -22.44 3.96
CA PRO A 41 -1.11 -23.84 3.94
C PRO A 41 -1.01 -24.36 2.50
N ASP A 42 -0.04 -25.25 2.25
CA ASP A 42 0.02 -25.97 0.98
C ASP A 42 -1.30 -26.73 0.76
N ILE A 43 -1.83 -26.65 -0.46
CA ILE A 43 -3.01 -27.41 -0.87
C ILE A 43 -2.54 -28.62 -1.68
N VAL A 44 -2.97 -29.80 -1.25
CA VAL A 44 -2.77 -31.05 -1.99
C VAL A 44 -4.13 -31.60 -2.39
N HIS A 45 -4.36 -31.72 -3.69
CA HIS A 45 -5.59 -32.30 -4.25
C HIS A 45 -5.23 -33.34 -5.32
N GLY A 46 -5.36 -34.62 -4.97
CA GLY A 46 -4.90 -35.72 -5.81
C GLY A 46 -3.39 -35.62 -6.07
N ASN A 47 -3.00 -35.53 -7.34
CA ASN A 47 -1.60 -35.38 -7.75
C ASN A 47 -1.15 -33.92 -7.87
N ILE A 48 -2.04 -32.95 -7.62
CA ILE A 48 -1.73 -31.53 -7.69
C ILE A 48 -1.32 -31.06 -6.30
N ARG A 49 -0.10 -30.51 -6.20
CA ARG A 49 0.37 -29.77 -5.02
C ARG A 49 0.55 -28.31 -5.39
N GLN A 50 -0.20 -27.45 -4.73
CA GLN A 50 -0.01 -26.00 -4.79
C GLN A 50 0.74 -25.57 -3.54
N LYS A 51 1.91 -24.95 -3.74
CA LYS A 51 2.69 -24.37 -2.65
C LYS A 51 2.02 -23.05 -2.23
N GLY A 52 1.53 -23.01 -1.01
CA GLY A 52 0.89 -21.82 -0.42
C GLY A 52 1.81 -21.07 0.54
N ASN A 53 2.83 -21.76 1.08
CA ASN A 53 3.73 -21.21 2.08
C ASN A 53 5.18 -21.20 1.58
N LYS A 54 5.87 -20.08 1.78
CA LYS A 54 7.32 -19.98 1.68
C LYS A 54 7.83 -19.15 2.85
N GLN A 55 8.55 -19.78 3.77
CA GLN A 55 9.08 -19.10 4.95
C GLN A 55 9.94 -17.89 4.58
N GLY A 56 9.82 -16.82 5.38
CA GLY A 56 10.53 -15.56 5.15
C GLY A 56 9.95 -14.71 4.01
N THR A 57 8.82 -15.10 3.46
CA THR A 57 8.06 -14.30 2.47
C THR A 57 6.77 -13.82 3.09
N ALA A 58 6.18 -12.78 2.50
CA ALA A 58 4.83 -12.31 2.82
C ALA A 58 3.73 -13.07 2.05
N GLY A 59 4.08 -14.19 1.41
CA GLY A 59 3.14 -15.01 0.64
C GLY A 59 2.74 -14.45 -0.71
N HIS A 60 1.62 -14.95 -1.23
CA HIS A 60 1.02 -14.50 -2.48
C HIS A 60 0.02 -13.36 -2.24
N PRO A 61 -0.19 -12.47 -3.23
CA PRO A 61 -1.30 -11.52 -3.19
C PRO A 61 -2.63 -12.21 -2.92
N ILE A 62 -3.48 -11.60 -2.10
CA ILE A 62 -4.83 -12.13 -1.89
C ILE A 62 -5.65 -12.02 -3.18
N PRO A 63 -6.69 -12.86 -3.36
CA PRO A 63 -7.56 -12.78 -4.53
C PRO A 63 -8.11 -11.36 -4.74
N GLY A 64 -7.99 -10.85 -5.96
CA GLY A 64 -8.43 -9.50 -6.34
C GLY A 64 -7.41 -8.38 -6.06
N VAL A 65 -6.26 -8.69 -5.46
CA VAL A 65 -5.13 -7.77 -5.33
C VAL A 65 -4.06 -8.11 -6.35
N ALA A 66 -3.66 -7.11 -7.13
CA ALA A 66 -2.51 -7.15 -8.01
C ALA A 66 -1.34 -6.43 -7.35
N VAL A 67 -0.13 -6.95 -7.55
CA VAL A 67 1.11 -6.32 -7.08
C VAL A 67 2.15 -6.32 -8.20
N LYS A 68 3.06 -5.36 -8.15
CA LYS A 68 4.25 -5.34 -8.98
C LYS A 68 5.40 -4.66 -8.25
N VAL A 69 6.63 -4.91 -8.71
CA VAL A 69 7.82 -4.23 -8.22
C VAL A 69 8.34 -3.36 -9.36
N VAL A 70 8.60 -2.09 -9.06
CA VAL A 70 9.16 -1.15 -10.04
C VAL A 70 10.47 -0.56 -9.54
N ASP A 71 11.29 -0.10 -10.47
CA ASP A 71 12.52 0.60 -10.16
C ASP A 71 12.21 1.95 -9.49
N VAL A 72 12.97 2.29 -8.45
CA VAL A 72 12.69 3.45 -7.60
C VAL A 72 12.93 4.77 -8.34
N ASP A 73 13.86 4.79 -9.29
CA ASP A 73 14.21 6.02 -9.99
C ASP A 73 13.38 6.16 -11.26
N THR A 74 13.24 5.10 -12.06
CA THR A 74 12.60 5.12 -13.38
C THR A 74 11.11 4.79 -13.35
N GLY A 75 10.62 4.09 -12.33
CA GLY A 75 9.23 3.63 -12.28
C GLY A 75 8.90 2.46 -13.23
N GLU A 76 9.89 1.91 -13.92
CA GLU A 76 9.71 0.76 -14.83
C GLU A 76 9.53 -0.56 -14.07
N ASP A 77 8.73 -1.47 -14.64
CA ASP A 77 8.49 -2.80 -14.07
C ASP A 77 9.79 -3.62 -14.01
N LEU A 78 10.10 -4.15 -12.83
CA LEU A 78 11.27 -4.96 -12.61
C LEU A 78 10.97 -6.46 -12.80
N PRO A 79 11.92 -7.23 -13.37
CA PRO A 79 11.75 -8.67 -13.53
C PRO A 79 11.80 -9.40 -12.17
N TYR A 80 11.31 -10.64 -12.15
CA TYR A 80 11.30 -11.47 -10.95
C TYR A 80 12.68 -11.55 -10.28
N GLY A 81 12.67 -11.49 -8.95
CA GLY A 81 13.84 -11.55 -8.08
C GLY A 81 14.60 -10.23 -7.93
N LYS A 82 14.28 -9.18 -8.70
CA LYS A 82 14.85 -7.85 -8.49
C LYS A 82 14.12 -7.11 -7.37
N GLU A 83 14.89 -6.32 -6.64
CA GLU A 83 14.38 -5.49 -5.54
C GLU A 83 14.05 -4.09 -6.06
N GLY A 84 12.91 -3.57 -5.62
CA GLY A 84 12.42 -2.24 -5.99
C GLY A 84 11.23 -1.86 -5.11
N ILE A 85 10.51 -0.82 -5.48
CA ILE A 85 9.34 -0.37 -4.71
C ILE A 85 8.11 -1.20 -5.05
N LEU A 86 7.40 -1.66 -4.01
CA LEU A 86 6.18 -2.44 -4.14
C LEU A 86 4.99 -1.52 -4.45
N LEU A 87 4.27 -1.86 -5.51
CA LEU A 87 2.99 -1.24 -5.86
C LEU A 87 1.88 -2.26 -5.68
N ALA A 88 0.73 -1.81 -5.17
CA ALA A 88 -0.44 -2.65 -4.96
C ALA A 88 -1.70 -2.01 -5.57
N LYS A 89 -2.60 -2.83 -6.12
CA LYS A 89 -3.86 -2.38 -6.70
C LYS A 89 -4.95 -3.40 -6.40
N GLY A 90 -6.13 -2.94 -5.99
CA GLY A 90 -7.22 -3.84 -5.65
C GLY A 90 -8.42 -3.13 -5.04
N PRO A 91 -9.49 -3.88 -4.75
CA PRO A 91 -10.75 -3.31 -4.24
C PRO A 91 -10.65 -2.74 -2.83
N GLY A 92 -9.65 -3.15 -2.05
CA GLY A 92 -9.41 -2.67 -0.68
C GLY A 92 -8.73 -1.30 -0.60
N GLN A 93 -8.39 -0.67 -1.73
CA GLN A 93 -7.69 0.60 -1.74
C GLN A 93 -8.50 1.69 -1.02
N MET A 94 -7.88 2.30 -0.01
CA MET A 94 -8.49 3.28 0.86
C MET A 94 -8.83 4.57 0.11
N MET A 95 -9.92 5.21 0.54
CA MET A 95 -10.41 6.47 -0.02
C MET A 95 -9.74 7.73 0.60
N GLY A 96 -8.54 7.62 1.16
CA GLY A 96 -7.79 8.76 1.70
C GLY A 96 -8.09 9.05 3.17
N TYR A 97 -7.30 9.93 3.78
CA TYR A 97 -7.39 10.22 5.21
C TYR A 97 -8.42 11.32 5.47
N LEU A 98 -9.23 11.12 6.50
CA LEU A 98 -10.22 12.11 6.90
C LEU A 98 -9.54 13.26 7.65
N VAL A 99 -9.63 14.46 7.09
CA VAL A 99 -9.13 15.71 7.68
C VAL A 99 -10.32 16.56 8.09
N GLN A 100 -10.32 17.02 9.34
CA GLN A 100 -11.28 17.99 9.84
C GLN A 100 -10.71 19.39 9.67
N SER A 101 -11.43 20.25 8.96
CA SER A 101 -11.10 21.68 8.92
C SER A 101 -11.60 22.34 10.21
N GLU A 102 -10.72 23.06 10.89
CA GLU A 102 -11.06 23.92 12.03
C GLU A 102 -11.75 25.24 11.60
N LEU A 103 -11.97 25.47 10.29
CA LEU A 103 -12.55 26.72 9.80
C LEU A 103 -14.09 26.77 9.99
N PRO A 104 -14.63 27.88 10.56
CA PRO A 104 -16.04 28.00 10.86
C PRO A 104 -16.92 27.97 9.59
N ILE A 105 -18.11 27.38 9.74
CA ILE A 105 -19.11 27.12 8.67
C ILE A 105 -19.51 28.39 7.89
N SER A 106 -19.30 29.60 8.44
CA SER A 106 -19.68 30.87 7.80
C SER A 106 -18.88 31.25 6.56
N HIS A 107 -17.70 30.66 6.30
CA HIS A 107 -16.97 30.86 5.05
C HIS A 107 -17.42 29.90 3.92
N ARG A 108 -18.41 29.04 4.18
CA ARG A 108 -18.77 27.91 3.31
C ARG A 108 -19.88 28.19 2.29
N LEU A 109 -20.48 29.38 2.31
CA LEU A 109 -21.67 29.71 1.50
C LEU A 109 -21.55 30.98 0.64
N THR A 110 -20.34 31.44 0.34
CA THR A 110 -20.16 32.61 -0.55
C THR A 110 -19.18 32.31 -1.68
N LYS A 111 -19.63 31.49 -2.64
CA LYS A 111 -19.45 31.71 -4.09
C LYS A 111 -19.98 30.51 -4.85
N GLU A 112 -21.22 30.66 -5.33
CA GLU A 112 -21.71 29.88 -6.44
C GLU A 112 -20.75 30.06 -7.63
N HIS A 113 -20.49 28.97 -8.37
CA HIS A 113 -19.84 28.92 -9.69
C HIS A 113 -18.32 28.77 -9.86
N GLU A 114 -17.52 28.39 -8.86
CA GLU A 114 -16.15 27.91 -9.15
C GLU A 114 -15.83 26.60 -8.41
N ASN A 115 -15.28 25.66 -9.19
CA ASN A 115 -14.83 24.33 -8.81
C ASN A 115 -14.06 24.34 -7.47
N PRO A 116 -14.55 23.69 -6.40
CA PRO A 116 -13.96 23.78 -5.06
C PRO A 116 -12.61 23.04 -4.90
N LEU A 117 -12.01 22.58 -6.00
CA LEU A 117 -10.73 21.85 -6.01
C LEU A 117 -9.50 22.69 -5.60
N CYS A 118 -9.61 24.02 -5.43
CA CYS A 118 -8.44 24.88 -5.19
C CYS A 118 -8.66 26.00 -4.16
N HIS A 119 -9.00 25.67 -2.91
CA HIS A 119 -8.81 26.64 -1.81
C HIS A 119 -7.43 26.44 -1.15
N PRO A 120 -6.47 27.37 -1.29
CA PRO A 120 -5.08 27.18 -0.86
C PRO A 120 -4.89 27.13 0.67
N GLU A 121 -5.83 27.63 1.47
CA GLU A 121 -5.67 27.71 2.93
C GLU A 121 -6.05 26.42 3.69
N LEU A 122 -6.84 25.53 3.09
CA LEU A 122 -7.14 24.19 3.66
C LEU A 122 -5.94 23.22 3.58
N VAL A 123 -4.82 23.67 3.00
CA VAL A 123 -3.64 22.86 2.66
C VAL A 123 -2.53 22.93 3.73
N SER A 124 -2.78 23.55 4.90
CA SER A 124 -1.74 23.86 5.91
C SER A 124 -1.66 22.92 7.13
N GLY A 125 -2.22 21.71 7.04
CA GLY A 125 -2.05 20.67 8.08
C GLY A 125 -0.90 19.69 7.78
N SER A 126 0.18 19.80 8.56
CA SER A 126 1.21 18.82 8.99
C SER A 126 1.89 17.82 8.04
N LEU A 127 1.45 17.64 6.79
CA LEU A 127 2.21 16.90 5.78
C LEU A 127 2.70 17.89 4.72
N GLY A 128 4.03 18.08 4.70
CA GLY A 128 4.87 18.60 3.61
C GLY A 128 4.30 19.70 2.71
N LYS A 129 4.89 20.90 2.76
CA LYS A 129 4.62 21.96 1.77
C LYS A 129 4.95 21.47 0.36
N GLY A 130 3.98 21.45 -0.56
CA GLY A 130 4.22 21.29 -2.00
C GLY A 130 3.42 20.23 -2.74
N ILE A 131 2.65 19.39 -2.03
CA ILE A 131 2.01 18.20 -2.61
C ILE A 131 0.58 18.51 -3.07
N PRO A 132 0.18 18.25 -4.33
CA PRO A 132 -1.19 18.43 -4.81
C PRO A 132 -2.14 17.42 -4.16
N LYS A 133 -3.08 17.93 -3.36
CA LYS A 133 -4.05 17.14 -2.58
C LYS A 133 -5.39 17.06 -3.31
N GLN A 134 -5.88 15.86 -3.62
CA GLN A 134 -7.27 15.69 -4.08
C GLN A 134 -8.20 15.62 -2.87
N VAL A 135 -9.26 16.42 -2.92
CA VAL A 135 -10.27 16.52 -1.84
C VAL A 135 -11.59 15.96 -2.34
N ARG A 136 -12.15 14.99 -1.62
CA ARG A 136 -13.56 14.57 -1.79
C ARG A 136 -14.37 15.07 -0.60
N ASP A 137 -15.45 15.78 -0.90
CA ASP A 137 -16.34 16.41 0.07
C ASP A 137 -17.36 15.40 0.64
N ASP A 138 -17.29 15.15 1.95
CA ASP A 138 -18.37 14.51 2.71
C ASP A 138 -19.37 15.60 3.14
N ARG A 139 -20.30 15.91 2.22
CA ARG A 139 -21.25 17.04 2.31
C ARG A 139 -22.06 17.07 3.60
N ASP A 140 -22.20 15.93 4.29
CA ASP A 140 -23.07 15.82 5.47
C ASP A 140 -22.36 16.15 6.79
N ASN A 141 -21.02 16.11 6.85
CA ASN A 141 -20.28 16.23 8.12
C ASN A 141 -19.17 17.30 8.14
N GLY A 142 -18.93 17.98 7.03
CA GLY A 142 -17.88 19.02 6.95
C GLY A 142 -16.47 18.48 7.16
N ARG A 143 -16.27 17.19 6.90
CA ARG A 143 -14.97 16.50 6.91
C ARG A 143 -14.57 16.22 5.47
N TYR A 144 -13.27 16.25 5.21
CA TYR A 144 -12.74 16.09 3.86
C TYR A 144 -11.81 14.90 3.82
N ALA A 145 -12.00 13.98 2.88
CA ALA A 145 -10.99 12.97 2.59
C ALA A 145 -9.88 13.64 1.78
N VAL A 146 -8.68 13.66 2.33
CA VAL A 146 -7.49 14.20 1.69
C VAL A 146 -6.62 13.03 1.24
N PHE A 147 -6.33 13.03 -0.05
CA PHE A 147 -5.27 12.21 -0.62
C PHE A 147 -4.11 13.08 -1.03
N SER A 148 -2.89 12.62 -0.83
CA SER A 148 -1.84 13.01 -1.78
C SER A 148 -2.10 12.24 -3.08
N SER A 149 -2.30 12.97 -4.17
CA SER A 149 -2.37 12.37 -5.52
C SER A 149 -1.07 11.68 -5.94
N GLU A 150 0.00 11.83 -5.16
CA GLU A 150 1.30 11.21 -5.42
C GLU A 150 1.33 9.72 -5.01
N ILE A 151 0.44 9.28 -4.12
CA ILE A 151 0.50 7.91 -3.56
C ILE A 151 -0.32 6.91 -4.38
N ILE A 152 -1.28 7.38 -5.18
CA ILE A 152 -2.09 6.54 -6.07
C ILE A 152 -1.93 7.02 -7.51
N LYS A 153 -1.29 6.21 -8.37
CA LYS A 153 -1.08 6.51 -9.80
C LYS A 153 -1.61 5.41 -10.68
N ASP A 154 -2.51 5.75 -11.61
CA ASP A 154 -3.23 4.79 -12.46
C ASP A 154 -3.91 3.64 -11.68
N GLY A 155 -4.35 3.96 -10.46
CA GLY A 155 -4.95 3.01 -9.51
C GLY A 155 -3.94 2.13 -8.77
N TRP A 156 -2.64 2.31 -8.96
CA TRP A 156 -1.60 1.67 -8.16
C TRP A 156 -1.27 2.51 -6.93
N TYR A 157 -1.42 1.92 -5.76
CA TYR A 157 -0.93 2.43 -4.50
C TYR A 157 0.57 2.17 -4.38
N ILE A 158 1.36 3.21 -4.12
CA ILE A 158 2.79 3.10 -3.82
C ILE A 158 2.93 2.81 -2.33
N THR A 159 3.38 1.62 -1.95
CA THR A 159 3.38 1.21 -0.53
C THR A 159 4.46 1.88 0.30
N GLY A 160 5.52 2.35 -0.35
CA GLY A 160 6.73 2.84 0.31
C GLY A 160 7.65 1.73 0.82
N ASP A 161 7.32 0.45 0.57
CA ASP A 161 8.14 -0.69 0.99
C ASP A 161 8.98 -1.21 -0.18
N ILE A 162 10.24 -1.52 0.09
CA ILE A 162 11.14 -2.20 -0.83
C ILE A 162 10.87 -3.70 -0.76
N ALA A 163 10.63 -4.31 -1.91
CA ALA A 163 10.31 -5.73 -1.99
C ALA A 163 10.89 -6.37 -3.26
N SER A 164 10.87 -7.70 -3.28
CA SER A 164 11.05 -8.50 -4.50
C SER A 164 9.93 -9.53 -4.63
N ILE A 165 9.65 -9.94 -5.87
CA ILE A 165 8.69 -11.01 -6.19
C ILE A 165 9.46 -12.09 -6.94
N ASP A 166 9.40 -13.34 -6.46
CA ASP A 166 10.06 -14.44 -7.15
C ASP A 166 9.21 -15.02 -8.30
N SER A 167 9.79 -15.98 -9.04
CA SER A 167 9.11 -16.62 -10.18
C SER A 167 7.87 -17.44 -9.80
N ASP A 168 7.73 -17.79 -8.52
CA ASP A 168 6.56 -18.51 -7.99
C ASP A 168 5.48 -17.52 -7.47
N GLY A 169 5.74 -16.21 -7.55
CA GLY A 169 4.83 -15.14 -7.14
C GLY A 169 4.86 -14.81 -5.65
N PHE A 170 5.82 -15.34 -4.87
CA PHE A 170 5.95 -14.99 -3.46
C PHE A 170 6.63 -13.63 -3.31
N ILE A 171 6.06 -12.79 -2.44
CA ILE A 171 6.55 -11.44 -2.15
C ILE A 171 7.50 -11.50 -0.95
N THR A 172 8.66 -10.85 -1.02
CA THR A 172 9.54 -10.66 0.14
C THR A 172 9.70 -9.17 0.43
N ILE A 173 9.29 -8.74 1.63
CA ILE A 173 9.52 -7.37 2.11
C ILE A 173 10.95 -7.26 2.64
N LYS A 174 11.69 -6.26 2.18
CA LYS A 174 13.12 -6.07 2.44
C LYS A 174 13.38 -4.91 3.38
N ASP A 175 12.77 -3.76 3.10
CA ASP A 175 12.96 -2.52 3.84
C ASP A 175 11.81 -1.55 3.58
N ARG A 176 11.85 -0.38 4.21
CA ARG A 176 10.96 0.76 3.98
C ARG A 176 11.74 1.96 3.47
N LEU A 177 11.24 2.57 2.41
CA LEU A 177 11.79 3.81 1.90
C LEU A 177 11.44 4.97 2.86
N SER A 178 12.46 5.54 3.51
CA SER A 178 12.29 6.56 4.56
C SER A 178 11.82 7.92 4.05
N ARG A 179 11.95 8.21 2.74
CA ARG A 179 11.42 9.39 2.06
C ARG A 179 11.10 9.06 0.60
N PHE A 180 9.90 9.43 0.13
CA PHE A 180 9.57 9.35 -1.29
C PHE A 180 10.58 10.17 -2.10
N SER A 181 11.28 9.53 -3.02
CA SER A 181 12.14 10.23 -3.98
C SER A 181 11.25 10.95 -4.98
N SER A 182 11.42 12.27 -5.13
CA SER A 182 10.67 13.08 -6.09
C SER A 182 10.83 12.61 -7.55
N ASN A 183 11.80 11.73 -7.83
CA ASN A 183 12.04 11.15 -9.16
C ASN A 183 11.06 10.05 -9.53
N LEU A 184 10.72 9.15 -8.59
CA LEU A 184 9.67 8.15 -8.80
C LEU A 184 8.35 8.84 -9.16
N ASP A 185 8.15 10.02 -8.58
CA ASP A 185 6.93 10.76 -8.79
C ASP A 185 6.74 11.27 -10.22
N ASN A 186 7.83 11.65 -10.85
CA ASN A 186 7.83 12.24 -12.19
C ASN A 186 7.81 11.18 -13.30
N ASN A 187 8.46 10.03 -13.10
CA ASN A 187 8.65 9.05 -14.17
C ASN A 187 7.44 8.13 -14.41
N LEU A 188 6.63 7.87 -13.38
CA LEU A 188 5.35 7.15 -13.55
C LEU A 188 4.29 7.94 -14.36
N ASN A 189 4.52 9.23 -14.68
CA ASN A 189 3.56 10.07 -15.41
C ASN A 189 3.77 10.07 -16.95
N ASN A 190 4.83 9.42 -17.46
CA ASN A 190 5.25 9.53 -18.87
C ASN A 190 5.11 8.21 -19.68
N SER A 191 4.38 7.22 -19.15
CA SER A 191 4.26 5.87 -19.77
C SER A 191 2.84 5.55 -20.21
#